data_AF-A0A2M7RRU2-F1
#
_entry.id   AF-A0A2M7RRU2-F1
#
_cell.length_a   1.000
_cell.length_b   1.000
_cell.length_c   1.000
_cell.angle_alpha   90.00
_cell.angle_beta   90.00
_cell.angle_gamma   90.00
#
_symmetry.space_group_name_H-M   'P 1'
#
loop_
_entity.id
_entity.type
_entity.pdbx_description
1 polymer ?
#
loop_
_entity_poly.entity_id
_entity_poly.type
_entity_poly.pdbx_seq_one_letter_code
_entity_poly.pdbx_strand_id
1 'polypeptide(L)'
;MSKYKIVGIINLFLGIPILLLALSFFILIIPKLSQLYSEFHASSQVSITSSYAVTIILLLTASANIFLGIKGISISQKKDKYFKYGLLLVIVTFLFSGFFIGILNLSVLLPIYNLTKQF
;
A
#
# COMPACT_ATOMS: atom_id res chain seq x y z
N MET A 1 12.78 22.18 -15.35
CA MET A 1 12.78 21.39 -14.10
C MET A 1 13.80 20.26 -14.25
N SER A 2 14.70 20.02 -13.29
CA SER A 2 15.71 18.95 -13.45
C SER A 2 15.05 17.56 -13.40
N LYS A 3 15.46 16.63 -14.28
CA LYS A 3 14.95 15.23 -14.35
C LYS A 3 14.86 14.53 -12.99
N TYR A 4 15.79 14.84 -12.08
CA TYR A 4 15.82 14.31 -10.71
C TYR A 4 14.60 14.74 -9.87
N LYS A 5 14.20 16.01 -9.99
CA LYS A 5 13.03 16.55 -9.28
C LYS A 5 11.73 15.94 -9.81
N ILE A 6 11.64 15.70 -11.12
CA ILE A 6 10.45 15.08 -11.73
C ILE A 6 10.25 13.67 -11.17
N VAL A 7 11.27 12.82 -11.24
CA VAL A 7 11.20 11.46 -10.67
C VAL A 7 10.96 11.50 -9.16
N GLY A 8 11.56 12.46 -8.45
CA GLY A 8 11.33 12.64 -7.02
C GLY A 8 9.87 12.96 -6.68
N ILE A 9 9.24 13.87 -7.43
CA ILE A 9 7.83 14.21 -7.26
C ILE A 9 6.93 13.03 -7.59
N ILE A 10 7.21 12.28 -8.65
CA ILE A 10 6.43 11.08 -9.00
C ILE A 10 6.52 10.04 -7.88
N ASN A 11 7.71 9.80 -7.32
CA ASN A 11 7.89 8.91 -6.18
C ASN A 11 7.05 9.36 -4.96
N LEU A 12 7.05 10.66 -4.64
CA LEU A 12 6.21 11.18 -3.55
C LEU A 12 4.71 11.00 -3.86
N PHE A 13 4.30 11.29 -5.09
CA PHE A 13 2.92 11.19 -5.54
C PHE A 13 2.40 9.74 -5.50
N LEU A 14 3.26 8.75 -5.73
CA LEU A 14 2.90 7.33 -5.55
C LEU A 14 2.99 6.90 -4.08
N GLY A 15 4.03 7.32 -3.38
CA GLY A 15 4.31 6.86 -2.02
C GLY A 15 3.31 7.35 -0.99
N ILE A 16 2.92 8.63 -1.02
CA ILE A 16 2.03 9.21 0.01
C ILE A 16 0.63 8.56 -0.01
N PRO A 17 -0.06 8.44 -1.15
CA PRO A 17 -1.37 7.79 -1.18
C PRO A 17 -1.31 6.31 -0.79
N ILE A 18 -0.28 5.57 -1.23
CA ILE A 18 -0.10 4.16 -0.84
C ILE A 18 0.13 4.04 0.67
N LEU A 19 0.92 4.94 1.26
CA LEU A 19 1.14 4.98 2.71
C LEU A 19 -0.18 5.18 3.45
N LEU A 20 -0.97 6.19 3.04
CA LEU A 20 -2.26 6.48 3.65
C LEU A 20 -3.25 5.32 3.53
N LEU A 21 -3.30 4.68 2.35
CA LEU A 21 -4.12 3.49 2.12
C LEU A 21 -3.69 2.31 3.00
N ALA A 22 -2.40 2.02 3.07
CA ALA A 22 -1.91 0.91 3.87
C ALA A 22 -2.13 1.14 5.38
N LEU A 23 -1.95 2.37 5.85
CA LEU A 23 -2.24 2.74 7.24
C LEU A 23 -3.73 2.65 7.56
N SER A 24 -4.63 3.09 6.66
CA SER A 24 -6.07 2.97 6.87
C SER A 24 -6.51 1.51 6.93
N PHE A 25 -5.92 0.64 6.10
CA PHE A 25 -6.15 -0.80 6.17
C PHE A 25 -5.73 -1.39 7.51
N PHE A 26 -4.53 -1.04 7.98
CA PHE A 26 -3.96 -1.59 9.20
C PHE A 26 -4.69 -1.13 10.47
N ILE A 27 -5.06 0.16 10.54
CA ILE A 27 -5.60 0.79 11.74
C ILE A 27 -7.13 0.74 11.79
N LEU A 28 -7.81 0.82 10.65
CA LEU A 28 -9.27 0.97 10.60
C LEU A 28 -9.95 -0.26 10.02
N ILE A 29 -9.59 -0.66 8.80
CA ILE A 29 -10.38 -1.64 8.04
C ILE A 29 -10.26 -3.04 8.63
N ILE A 30 -9.04 -3.54 8.86
CA ILE A 30 -8.85 -4.91 9.39
C ILE A 30 -9.48 -5.06 10.78
N PRO A 31 -9.26 -4.15 11.75
CA PRO A 31 -9.92 -4.25 13.06
C PRO A 31 -11.44 -4.19 12.95
N LYS A 32 -11.99 -3.33 12.09
CA LYS A 32 -13.44 -3.21 11.94
C LYS A 32 -14.06 -4.45 11.30
N LEU A 33 -13.37 -5.08 10.35
CA LEU A 33 -13.81 -6.35 9.75
C LEU A 33 -13.87 -7.47 10.79
N SER A 34 -12.86 -7.56 11.65
CA SER A 34 -12.80 -8.54 12.74
C SER A 34 -13.95 -8.34 13.73
N GLN A 35 -14.20 -7.08 14.12
CA GLN A 35 -15.33 -6.72 14.98
C GLN A 35 -16.67 -7.13 14.35
N LEU A 36 -16.89 -6.80 13.06
CA LEU A 36 -18.11 -7.16 12.34
C LEU A 36 -18.36 -8.67 12.39
N TYR A 37 -17.35 -9.49 12.09
CA TYR A 37 -17.48 -10.94 12.14
C TYR A 37 -17.82 -11.47 13.54
N SER A 38 -17.27 -10.85 14.58
CA SER A 38 -17.59 -11.20 15.97
C SER A 38 -19.04 -10.85 16.34
N GLU A 39 -19.57 -9.74 15.84
CA GLU A 39 -20.95 -9.29 16.08
C GLU A 39 -21.98 -10.22 15.40
N PHE A 40 -21.64 -10.79 14.26
CA PHE A 40 -22.51 -11.73 13.53
C PHE A 40 -22.35 -13.20 13.97
N HIS A 41 -21.60 -13.48 15.05
CA HIS A 41 -21.33 -14.84 15.55
C HIS A 41 -20.84 -15.83 14.47
N ALA A 42 -20.21 -15.32 13.40
CA ALA A 42 -19.77 -16.13 12.28
C ALA A 42 -18.67 -17.11 12.74
N SER A 43 -18.91 -18.41 12.57
CA SER A 43 -18.04 -19.50 13.04
C SER A 43 -16.73 -19.63 12.26
N SER A 44 -16.66 -19.04 11.07
CA SER A 44 -15.43 -18.98 10.27
C SER A 44 -14.65 -17.70 10.56
N GLN A 45 -13.49 -17.82 11.21
CA GLN A 45 -12.55 -16.70 11.36
C GLN A 45 -12.11 -16.18 9.99
N VAL A 46 -12.16 -14.86 9.78
CA VAL A 46 -11.61 -14.23 8.59
C VAL A 46 -10.12 -14.49 8.53
N SER A 47 -9.64 -15.18 7.50
CA SER A 47 -8.21 -15.29 7.23
C SER A 47 -7.64 -13.94 6.80
N ILE A 48 -7.15 -13.16 7.77
CA ILE A 48 -6.57 -11.82 7.58
C ILE A 48 -5.05 -11.83 7.32
N THR A 49 -4.40 -12.99 7.36
CA THR A 49 -2.93 -13.13 7.23
C THR A 49 -2.41 -12.57 5.91
N SER A 50 -3.10 -12.85 4.79
CA SER A 50 -2.73 -12.32 3.47
C SER A 50 -2.90 -10.80 3.40
N SER A 51 -3.95 -10.25 4.02
CA SER A 51 -4.16 -8.81 4.12
C SER A 51 -3.03 -8.12 4.87
N TYR A 52 -2.57 -8.67 5.98
CA TYR A 52 -1.43 -8.13 6.73
C TYR A 52 -0.14 -8.18 5.92
N ALA A 53 0.15 -9.32 5.28
CA ALA A 53 1.34 -9.47 4.45
C ALA A 53 1.38 -8.42 3.31
N VAL A 54 0.27 -8.25 2.58
CA VAL A 54 0.16 -7.26 1.51
C VAL A 54 0.27 -5.83 2.05
N THR A 55 -0.37 -5.54 3.19
CA THR A 55 -0.32 -4.21 3.82
C THR A 55 1.11 -3.85 4.23
N ILE A 56 1.87 -4.80 4.79
CA ILE A 56 3.29 -4.59 5.15
C ILE A 56 4.14 -4.32 3.90
N ILE A 57 3.93 -5.09 2.82
CA ILE A 57 4.64 -4.86 1.55
C ILE A 57 4.36 -3.45 1.04
N LEU A 58 3.09 -3.01 1.04
CA LEU A 58 2.71 -1.66 0.60
C LEU A 58 3.31 -0.57 1.49
N LEU A 59 3.37 -0.75 2.81
CA LEU A 59 4.04 0.18 3.73
C LEU A 59 5.53 0.33 3.41
N LEU A 60 6.22 -0.78 3.15
CA LEU A 60 7.63 -0.76 2.78
C LEU A 60 7.85 -0.07 1.42
N THR A 61 7.04 -0.41 0.42
CA THR A 61 7.11 0.20 -0.91
C THR A 61 6.80 1.71 -0.84
N ALA A 62 5.79 2.11 -0.07
CA ALA A 62 5.45 3.52 0.13
C ALA A 62 6.58 4.29 0.81
N SER A 63 7.15 3.72 1.88
CA SER A 63 8.26 4.33 2.62
C SER A 63 9.50 4.50 1.73
N ALA A 64 9.81 3.49 0.91
CA ALA A 64 10.90 3.55 -0.05
C ALA A 64 10.68 4.64 -1.12
N ASN A 65 9.45 4.74 -1.66
CA ASN A 65 9.07 5.79 -2.61
C ASN A 65 9.22 7.18 -1.97
N ILE A 66 8.70 7.38 -0.75
CA ILE A 66 8.82 8.67 -0.07
C ILE A 66 10.29 9.04 0.17
N PHE A 67 11.09 8.09 0.65
CA PHE A 67 12.52 8.30 0.88
C PHE A 67 13.26 8.71 -0.40
N LEU A 68 13.08 7.97 -1.50
CA LEU A 68 13.70 8.28 -2.78
C LEU A 68 13.16 9.58 -3.39
N GLY A 69 11.88 9.89 -3.16
CA GLY A 69 11.24 11.14 -3.53
C GLY A 69 11.93 12.35 -2.90
N ILE A 70 12.09 12.34 -1.57
CA ILE A 70 12.79 13.39 -0.82
C ILE A 70 14.25 13.50 -1.30
N LYS A 71 14.95 12.36 -1.46
CA LYS A 71 16.34 12.36 -1.92
C LYS A 71 16.50 12.90 -3.34
N GLY A 72 15.56 12.63 -4.24
CA GLY A 72 15.55 13.13 -5.63
C GLY A 72 15.30 14.64 -5.76
N ILE A 73 14.56 15.22 -4.82
CA ILE A 73 14.29 16.66 -4.77
C ILE A 73 15.43 17.43 -4.08
N SER A 74 16.05 16.82 -3.06
CA SER A 74 17.15 17.43 -2.30
C SER A 74 18.45 17.59 -3.09
N ILE A 75 19.33 18.50 -2.65
CA ILE A 75 20.67 18.68 -3.21
C ILE A 75 21.60 17.60 -2.64
N SER A 76 21.40 16.34 -3.03
CA SER A 76 22.27 15.25 -2.61
C SER A 76 23.49 15.08 -3.55
N GLN A 77 24.64 14.73 -2.99
CA GLN A 77 25.84 14.34 -3.75
C GLN A 77 25.66 13.03 -4.54
N LYS A 78 24.69 12.18 -4.18
CA LYS A 78 24.43 10.87 -4.80
C LYS A 78 23.19 10.86 -5.72
N LYS A 79 22.86 12.00 -6.35
CA LYS A 79 21.64 12.19 -7.16
C LYS A 79 21.42 11.14 -8.24
N ASP A 80 22.46 10.75 -8.99
CA ASP A 80 22.32 9.76 -10.07
C ASP A 80 21.96 8.36 -9.57
N LYS A 81 22.50 7.95 -8.41
CA LYS A 81 22.17 6.66 -7.81
C LYS A 81 20.71 6.64 -7.34
N TYR A 82 20.26 7.69 -6.65
CA TYR A 82 18.87 7.80 -6.20
C TYR A 82 17.89 7.96 -7.36
N PHE A 83 18.31 8.60 -8.46
CA PHE A 83 17.51 8.68 -9.68
C PHE A 83 17.24 7.31 -10.27
N LYS A 84 18.28 6.49 -10.47
CA LYS A 84 18.13 5.14 -11.04
C LYS A 84 17.22 4.27 -10.19
N TYR A 85 17.42 4.28 -8.87
CA TYR A 85 16.56 3.54 -7.95
C TYR A 85 15.13 4.09 -7.90
N GLY A 86 14.97 5.41 -7.89
CA GLY A 86 13.65 6.04 -7.89
C GLY A 86 12.88 5.76 -9.17
N LEU A 87 13.55 5.74 -10.33
CA LEU A 87 12.93 5.39 -11.60
C LEU A 87 12.48 3.92 -11.61
N LEU A 88 13.36 3.01 -11.17
CA LEU A 88 13.05 1.58 -11.08
C LEU A 88 11.90 1.33 -10.11
N LEU A 89 11.92 1.98 -8.95
CA LEU A 89 10.87 1.84 -7.95
C LEU A 89 9.53 2.38 -8.45
N VAL A 90 9.50 3.48 -9.21
CA VAL A 90 8.28 3.98 -9.85
C VAL A 90 7.68 2.93 -10.78
N ILE A 91 8.50 2.32 -11.65
CA ILE A 91 8.03 1.29 -12.59
C ILE A 91 7.46 0.08 -11.84
N VAL A 92 8.19 -0.42 -10.84
CA VAL A 92 7.75 -1.56 -10.02
C VAL A 92 6.48 -1.21 -9.26
N THR A 93 6.43 -0.05 -8.61
CA THR A 93 5.25 0.40 -7.85
C THR A 93 4.04 0.54 -8.75
N PHE A 94 4.21 1.11 -9.95
CA PHE A 94 3.12 1.25 -10.91
C PHE A 94 2.59 -0.11 -11.38
N LEU A 95 3.46 -1.05 -11.73
CA LEU A 95 3.07 -2.39 -12.18
C LEU A 95 2.37 -3.22 -11.10
N PHE A 96 2.86 -3.16 -9.86
CA PHE A 96 2.37 -4.02 -8.78
C PHE A 96 1.28 -3.38 -7.91
N SER A 97 1.14 -2.06 -7.91
CA SER A 97 0.12 -1.37 -7.09
C SER A 97 -1.30 -1.83 -7.42
N GLY A 98 -1.66 -1.93 -8.70
CA GLY A 98 -2.98 -2.42 -9.11
C GLY A 98 -3.27 -3.84 -8.61
N PHE A 99 -2.28 -4.73 -8.69
CA PHE A 99 -2.39 -6.10 -8.19
C PHE A 99 -2.60 -6.16 -6.67
N PHE A 100 -1.78 -5.42 -5.90
CA PHE A 100 -1.90 -5.42 -4.45
C PHE A 100 -3.18 -4.73 -3.95
N ILE A 101 -3.62 -3.65 -4.60
CA ILE A 101 -4.90 -3.00 -4.29
C ILE A 101 -6.07 -3.95 -4.60
N GLY A 102 -5.98 -4.73 -5.68
CA GLY A 102 -6.96 -5.78 -5.99
C GLY A 102 -7.08 -6.82 -4.88
N ILE A 103 -5.93 -7.31 -4.38
CA ILE A 103 -5.91 -8.27 -3.26
C ILE A 103 -6.51 -7.66 -1.99
N LEU A 104 -6.15 -6.42 -1.64
CA LEU A 104 -6.69 -5.72 -0.47
C LEU A 104 -8.21 -5.52 -0.56
N ASN A 105 -8.74 -5.20 -1.75
CA ASN A 105 -10.18 -5.09 -1.92
C ASN A 105 -10.87 -6.44 -1.80
N LEU A 106 -10.33 -7.50 -2.42
CA LEU A 106 -10.88 -8.84 -2.29
C LEU A 106 -10.88 -9.33 -0.84
N SER A 107 -9.87 -8.99 -0.06
CA SER A 107 -9.78 -9.37 1.34
C SER A 107 -10.77 -8.64 2.26
N VAL A 108 -11.44 -7.60 1.77
CA VAL A 108 -12.54 -6.89 2.44
C VAL A 108 -13.89 -7.31 1.88
N LEU A 109 -14.01 -7.41 0.55
CA LEU A 109 -15.24 -7.74 -0.14
C LEU A 109 -15.68 -9.19 0.08
N LEU A 110 -14.75 -10.15 -0.02
CA LEU A 110 -15.08 -11.57 0.17
C LEU A 110 -15.64 -11.84 1.57
N PRO A 111 -15.00 -11.34 2.66
CA PRO A 111 -15.58 -11.54 3.97
C PRO A 111 -16.95 -10.87 4.15
N ILE A 112 -17.15 -9.64 3.65
CA ILE A 112 -18.46 -8.98 3.76
C ILE A 112 -19.53 -9.79 3.02
N TYR A 113 -19.23 -10.25 1.81
CA TYR A 113 -20.19 -11.02 1.00
C TYR A 113 -20.52 -12.38 1.61
N ASN A 114 -19.54 -13.05 2.23
CA ASN A 114 -19.76 -14.31 2.93
C ASN A 114 -20.66 -14.13 4.17
N LEU A 115 -20.50 -13.03 4.91
CA LEU A 115 -21.40 -12.67 6.00
C LEU A 115 -22.84 -12.49 5.50
N THR A 116 -23.04 -11.71 4.44
CA THR A 116 -24.38 -11.46 3.88
C THR A 116 -25.07 -12.72 3.37
N LYS A 117 -24.33 -13.78 3.02
CA LYS A 117 -24.91 -15.08 2.60
C LYS A 117 -25.35 -15.98 3.75
N GLN A 118 -24.85 -15.74 4.96
CA GLN A 118 -25.16 -16.55 6.15
C GLN A 118 -26.44 -16.09 6.87
N PHE A 119 -26.99 -14.93 6.46
CA PHE A 119 -28.22 -14.33 6.97
C PHE A 119 -29.21 -14.13 5.82
#